data_AF-A0A519CHZ5-F1
#
_entry.id   AF-A0A519CHZ5-F1
#
_cell.length_a   1.000
_cell.length_b   1.000
_cell.length_c   1.000
_cell.angle_alpha   90.00
_cell.angle_beta   90.00
_cell.angle_gamma   90.00
#
_symmetry.space_group_name_H-M   'P 1'
#
loop_
_entity.id
_entity.type
_entity.pdbx_description
1 polymer ?
#
loop_
_entity_poly.entity_id
_entity_poly.type
_entity_poly.pdbx_seq_one_letter_code
_entity_poly.pdbx_strand_id
1 'polypeptide(L)'
;MKWKKLQHNGILFPPKYEKQGITIKVKGDIINLDINQEEMIYQWAKKKDTPYAQDKVFQKNFTKDFVKTLDSKFKKISYENIDFSNAYKIVDKEKDLKEMMTKEDRKALSVKRKELREKLKIKYGIAIMDGKEVEVGNYMAEPPGIFIGRGEHPLRGKWKPRVTAKDVTLNLGKDAKTPEGNWGKIIYDNDSMWLASWMDVLTEKRKYVWLADTSGLKQDRDKEKYEKAVKLGNEIEKIKERIVKDMKSKEPKISKISTACYLIYRTAMRVGDEKDPDEADTVGATTLRKEHIKITAKTIEFDFLGKDSVRWQETVVAEGHDKQFHENIKKIIEKKKPKDEIFEDITSRHVNQYYSGIVKGLTAKVFRTYLATAVVKKYLLKHDNIKGKTPNEKLYHAKLANLEAA
;
A
#
# COMPACT_ATOMS: atom_id res chain seq x y z
N MET A 1 18.30 20.16 -2.58
CA MET A 1 19.24 19.38 -1.74
C MET A 1 18.61 19.03 -0.40
N LYS A 2 18.52 17.75 -0.06
CA LYS A 2 17.94 17.19 1.18
C LYS A 2 18.98 16.82 2.23
N TRP A 3 20.23 16.59 1.84
CA TRP A 3 21.36 16.30 2.72
C TRP A 3 22.66 16.67 2.00
N LYS A 4 23.76 16.86 2.75
CA LYS A 4 25.11 17.10 2.21
C LYS A 4 25.99 15.86 2.31
N LYS A 5 25.90 15.13 3.42
CA LYS A 5 26.62 13.88 3.68
C LYS A 5 25.63 12.79 4.07
N LEU A 6 25.80 11.61 3.50
CA LEU A 6 25.00 10.43 3.81
C LEU A 6 25.88 9.18 3.86
N GLN A 7 25.94 8.51 5.00
CA GLN A 7 26.63 7.24 5.19
C GLN A 7 25.65 6.22 5.78
N HIS A 8 25.59 5.02 5.22
CA HIS A 8 24.85 3.90 5.80
C HIS A 8 25.55 2.59 5.42
N ASN A 9 25.09 1.46 5.97
CA ASN A 9 25.71 0.14 5.75
C ASN A 9 24.99 -0.71 4.70
N GLY A 10 24.34 -0.07 3.71
CA GLY A 10 23.51 -0.77 2.73
C GLY A 10 22.18 -1.23 3.32
N ILE A 11 21.70 -2.40 2.90
CA ILE A 11 20.45 -3.01 3.37
C ILE A 11 20.71 -4.45 3.86
N LEU A 12 19.82 -4.94 4.71
CA LEU A 12 19.82 -6.32 5.18
C LEU A 12 19.06 -7.23 4.23
N PHE A 13 19.73 -8.25 3.70
CA PHE A 13 19.05 -9.32 2.97
C PHE A 13 18.53 -10.41 3.93
N PRO A 14 17.39 -11.04 3.61
CA PRO A 14 16.89 -12.16 4.40
C PRO A 14 17.89 -13.33 4.36
N PRO A 15 17.93 -14.18 5.40
CA PRO A 15 18.78 -15.36 5.42
C PRO A 15 18.58 -16.23 4.17
N LYS A 16 19.65 -16.92 3.75
CA LYS A 16 19.56 -17.92 2.69
C LYS A 16 18.63 -19.04 3.14
N TYR A 17 17.91 -19.63 2.19
CA TYR A 17 17.11 -20.80 2.46
C TYR A 17 18.01 -21.98 2.80
N GLU A 18 17.61 -22.74 3.83
CA GLU A 18 18.25 -23.98 4.23
C GLU A 18 17.35 -25.13 3.79
N LYS A 19 17.93 -26.14 3.13
CA LYS A 19 17.17 -27.30 2.64
C LYS A 19 16.45 -27.99 3.80
N GLN A 20 15.17 -28.30 3.58
CA GLN A 20 14.31 -29.01 4.52
C GLN A 20 14.15 -30.50 4.14
N GLY A 21 14.73 -30.93 3.02
CA GLY A 21 14.63 -32.29 2.52
C GLY A 21 13.29 -32.57 1.83
N ILE A 22 12.67 -31.53 1.25
CA ILE A 22 11.39 -31.66 0.58
C ILE A 22 11.57 -32.40 -0.75
N THR A 23 10.68 -33.35 -0.99
CA THR A 23 10.50 -34.03 -2.27
C THR A 23 9.06 -33.81 -2.75
N ILE A 24 8.86 -33.81 -4.06
CA ILE A 24 7.52 -33.76 -4.66
C ILE A 24 7.41 -34.84 -5.73
N LYS A 25 6.16 -35.21 -6.05
CA LYS A 25 5.88 -35.99 -7.26
C LYS A 25 5.14 -35.12 -8.25
N VAL A 26 5.51 -35.22 -9.53
CA VAL A 26 4.81 -34.55 -10.62
C VAL A 26 4.42 -35.60 -11.65
N LYS A 27 3.11 -35.80 -11.85
CA LYS A 27 2.57 -36.90 -12.68
C LYS A 27 3.14 -38.29 -12.31
N GLY A 28 3.43 -38.51 -11.03
CA GLY A 28 3.99 -39.75 -10.52
C GLY A 28 5.53 -39.79 -10.45
N ASP A 29 6.23 -38.96 -11.23
CA ASP A 29 7.70 -38.86 -11.18
C ASP A 29 8.16 -38.13 -9.92
N ILE A 30 9.06 -38.72 -9.15
CA ILE A 30 9.74 -38.03 -8.04
C ILE A 30 10.72 -37.02 -8.63
N ILE A 31 10.64 -35.77 -8.18
CA ILE A 31 11.57 -34.70 -8.59
C ILE A 31 12.53 -34.39 -7.43
N ASN A 32 13.82 -34.41 -7.73
CA ASN A 32 14.86 -33.91 -6.83
C ASN A 32 14.98 -32.39 -6.99
N LEU A 33 14.59 -31.65 -5.96
CA LEU A 33 14.52 -30.19 -6.01
C LEU A 33 15.90 -29.55 -5.76
N ASP A 34 16.24 -28.56 -6.59
CA ASP A 34 17.29 -27.60 -6.25
C ASP A 34 16.86 -26.68 -5.11
N ILE A 35 17.79 -25.85 -4.62
CA ILE A 35 17.52 -24.97 -3.46
C ILE A 35 16.39 -23.97 -3.70
N ASN A 36 16.24 -23.45 -4.91
CA ASN A 36 15.22 -22.48 -5.27
C ASN A 36 13.87 -23.15 -5.44
N GLN A 37 13.83 -24.28 -6.16
CA GLN A 37 12.65 -25.11 -6.33
C GLN A 37 12.11 -25.58 -4.97
N GLU A 38 12.99 -26.01 -4.07
CA GLU A 38 12.63 -26.43 -2.72
C GLU A 38 12.07 -25.26 -1.88
N GLU A 39 12.68 -24.06 -1.96
CA GLU A 39 12.14 -22.85 -1.31
C GLU A 39 10.75 -22.49 -1.86
N MET A 40 10.52 -22.60 -3.17
CA MET A 40 9.21 -22.36 -3.79
C MET A 40 8.13 -23.29 -3.22
N ILE A 41 8.42 -24.59 -3.19
CA ILE A 41 7.49 -25.61 -2.65
C ILE A 41 7.27 -25.42 -1.16
N TYR A 42 8.32 -25.10 -0.40
CA TYR A 42 8.20 -24.83 1.03
C TYR A 42 7.29 -23.63 1.32
N GLN A 43 7.45 -22.54 0.57
CA GLN A 43 6.61 -21.35 0.71
C GLN A 43 5.15 -21.64 0.31
N TRP A 44 4.92 -22.50 -0.68
CA TRP A 44 3.58 -23.00 -1.01
C TRP A 44 2.98 -23.83 0.12
N ALA A 45 3.73 -24.79 0.65
CA ALA A 45 3.30 -25.67 1.73
C ALA A 45 2.88 -24.89 2.98
N LYS A 46 3.57 -23.80 3.31
CA LYS A 46 3.20 -22.86 4.39
C LYS A 46 1.85 -22.18 4.21
N LYS A 47 1.24 -22.24 3.02
CA LYS A 47 -0.07 -21.66 2.72
C LYS A 47 -1.19 -22.70 2.66
N LYS A 48 -0.91 -23.99 2.83
CA LYS A 48 -1.88 -25.08 2.64
C LYS A 48 -3.18 -24.90 3.44
N ASP A 49 -3.10 -24.35 4.66
CA ASP A 49 -4.24 -24.14 5.55
C ASP A 49 -4.85 -22.73 5.44
N THR A 50 -4.50 -21.97 4.41
CA THR A 50 -5.02 -20.61 4.18
C THR A 50 -6.00 -20.60 3.00
N PRO A 51 -6.94 -19.62 2.93
CA PRO A 51 -7.84 -19.49 1.78
C PRO A 51 -7.10 -19.38 0.43
N TYR A 52 -5.86 -18.89 0.42
CA TYR A 52 -5.04 -18.78 -0.80
C TYR A 52 -4.77 -20.12 -1.46
N ALA A 53 -4.63 -21.21 -0.68
CA ALA A 53 -4.39 -22.53 -1.25
C ALA A 53 -5.59 -23.07 -2.02
N GLN A 54 -6.80 -22.52 -1.80
CA GLN A 54 -8.02 -22.89 -2.53
C GLN A 54 -8.30 -21.97 -3.73
N ASP A 55 -7.60 -20.84 -3.84
CA ASP A 55 -7.78 -19.88 -4.93
C ASP A 55 -7.18 -20.43 -6.24
N LYS A 56 -8.04 -20.57 -7.26
CA LYS A 56 -7.65 -21.13 -8.56
C LYS A 56 -6.68 -20.26 -9.34
N VAL A 57 -6.76 -18.94 -9.23
CA VAL A 57 -5.78 -18.03 -9.85
C VAL A 57 -4.44 -18.15 -9.12
N PHE A 58 -4.48 -18.26 -7.80
CA PHE A 58 -3.28 -18.43 -6.98
C PHE A 58 -2.55 -19.75 -7.30
N GLN A 59 -3.28 -20.87 -7.33
CA GLN A 59 -2.78 -22.20 -7.76
C GLN A 59 -2.19 -22.15 -9.17
N LYS A 60 -2.92 -21.58 -10.12
CA LYS A 60 -2.50 -21.47 -11.53
C LYS A 60 -1.23 -20.66 -11.69
N ASN A 61 -1.16 -19.49 -11.05
CA ASN A 61 0.00 -18.60 -11.15
C ASN A 61 1.24 -19.21 -10.51
N PHE A 62 1.11 -19.83 -9.33
CA PHE A 62 2.22 -20.53 -8.70
C PHE A 62 2.73 -21.66 -9.57
N THR A 63 1.83 -22.52 -10.06
CA THR A 63 2.19 -23.65 -10.93
C THR A 63 2.90 -23.16 -12.19
N LYS A 64 2.39 -22.10 -12.82
CA LYS A 64 2.99 -21.51 -14.02
C LYS A 64 4.43 -21.05 -13.79
N ASP A 65 4.72 -20.44 -12.64
CA ASP A 65 6.08 -19.99 -12.33
C ASP A 65 6.99 -21.12 -11.88
N PHE A 66 6.46 -22.07 -11.09
CA PHE A 66 7.21 -23.25 -10.67
C PHE A 66 7.64 -24.11 -11.85
N VAL A 67 6.76 -24.34 -12.83
CA VAL A 67 7.06 -25.13 -14.03
C VAL A 67 8.19 -24.55 -14.87
N LYS A 68 8.38 -23.23 -14.88
CA LYS A 68 9.52 -22.61 -15.59
C LYS A 68 10.88 -23.02 -15.01
N THR A 69 10.89 -23.46 -13.76
CA THR A 69 12.11 -23.92 -13.08
C THR A 69 12.37 -25.41 -13.27
N LEU A 70 11.40 -26.18 -13.78
CA LEU A 70 11.52 -27.61 -14.00
C LEU A 70 12.03 -27.94 -15.42
N ASP A 71 12.45 -29.20 -15.60
CA ASP A 71 12.83 -29.74 -16.90
C ASP A 71 11.70 -29.62 -17.94
N SER A 72 12.10 -29.57 -19.22
CA SER A 72 11.19 -29.41 -20.35
C SER A 72 10.06 -30.45 -20.42
N LYS A 73 10.29 -31.66 -19.89
CA LYS A 73 9.27 -32.73 -19.80
C LYS A 73 8.06 -32.37 -18.93
N PHE A 74 8.21 -31.44 -17.99
CA PHE A 74 7.14 -31.00 -17.07
C PHE A 74 6.49 -29.66 -17.47
N LYS A 75 6.73 -29.15 -18.68
CA LYS A 75 6.20 -27.84 -19.13
C LYS A 75 4.67 -27.74 -19.22
N LYS A 76 3.95 -28.87 -19.27
CA LYS A 76 2.49 -28.94 -19.37
C LYS A 76 1.89 -29.71 -18.19
N ILE A 77 1.94 -29.10 -17.01
CA ILE A 77 1.29 -29.62 -15.79
C ILE A 77 0.32 -28.59 -15.21
N SER A 78 -0.74 -29.09 -14.59
CA SER A 78 -1.63 -28.30 -13.74
C SER A 78 -1.28 -28.50 -12.26
N TYR A 79 -1.90 -27.71 -11.40
CA TYR A 79 -1.72 -27.80 -9.95
C TYR A 79 -2.01 -29.21 -9.42
N GLU A 80 -3.05 -29.85 -9.94
CA GLU A 80 -3.50 -31.19 -9.56
C GLU A 80 -2.51 -32.30 -9.94
N ASN A 81 -1.53 -32.00 -10.80
CA ASN A 81 -0.48 -32.95 -11.15
C ASN A 81 0.69 -32.97 -10.16
N ILE A 82 0.72 -32.03 -9.20
CA ILE A 82 1.81 -31.91 -8.22
C ILE A 82 1.32 -32.47 -6.88
N ASP A 83 2.02 -33.48 -6.39
CA ASP A 83 1.82 -34.04 -5.05
C ASP A 83 2.72 -33.31 -4.04
N PHE A 84 2.08 -32.50 -3.19
CA PHE A 84 2.73 -31.74 -2.13
C PHE A 84 2.76 -32.48 -0.78
N SER A 85 2.32 -33.74 -0.70
CA SER A 85 2.11 -34.45 0.58
C SER A 85 3.35 -34.49 1.47
N ASN A 86 4.54 -34.68 0.90
CA ASN A 86 5.80 -34.66 1.66
C ASN A 86 6.11 -33.25 2.20
N ALA A 87 5.95 -32.20 1.39
CA ALA A 87 6.14 -30.82 1.82
C ALA A 87 5.15 -30.43 2.94
N TYR A 88 3.90 -30.86 2.84
CA TYR A 88 2.88 -30.62 3.87
C TYR A 88 3.24 -31.31 5.19
N LYS A 89 3.66 -32.59 5.16
CA LYS A 89 4.14 -33.31 6.35
C LYS A 89 5.30 -32.60 7.04
N ILE A 90 6.23 -32.03 6.29
CA ILE A 90 7.38 -31.29 6.84
C ILE A 90 6.89 -30.03 7.56
N VAL A 91 6.03 -29.24 6.93
CA VAL A 91 5.48 -28.00 7.52
C VAL A 91 4.59 -28.29 8.73
N ASP A 92 3.79 -29.37 8.69
CA ASP A 92 2.98 -29.81 9.83
C ASP A 92 3.86 -30.22 11.00
N LYS A 93 4.91 -31.01 10.75
CA LYS A 93 5.90 -31.37 11.79
C LYS A 93 6.57 -30.13 12.40
N GLU A 94 6.96 -29.14 11.60
CA GLU A 94 7.51 -27.88 12.13
C GLU A 94 6.52 -27.15 13.05
N LYS A 95 5.24 -27.13 12.66
CA LYS A 95 4.17 -26.52 13.44
C LYS A 95 3.96 -27.26 14.77
N ASP A 96 3.86 -28.58 14.73
CA ASP A 96 3.67 -29.43 15.92
C ASP A 96 4.85 -29.28 16.89
N LEU A 97 6.09 -29.33 16.39
CA LEU A 97 7.28 -29.13 17.21
C LEU A 97 7.27 -27.76 17.90
N LYS A 98 6.84 -26.71 17.20
CA LYS A 98 6.72 -25.36 17.76
C LYS A 98 5.63 -25.28 18.84
N GLU A 99 4.52 -25.98 18.65
CA GLU A 99 3.43 -26.08 19.63
C GLU A 99 3.83 -26.92 20.86
N MET A 100 4.69 -27.92 20.69
CA MET A 100 5.25 -28.74 21.77
C MET A 100 6.39 -28.07 22.54
N MET A 101 6.96 -26.97 22.03
CA MET A 101 8.04 -26.25 22.73
C MET A 101 7.64 -25.81 24.15
N THR A 102 8.55 -26.02 25.11
CA THR A 102 8.40 -25.55 26.49
C THR A 102 8.36 -24.02 26.56
N LYS A 103 7.84 -23.46 27.66
CA LYS A 103 7.87 -22.00 27.89
C LYS A 103 9.31 -21.48 27.95
N GLU A 104 10.20 -22.27 28.56
CA GLU A 104 11.62 -21.99 28.74
C GLU A 104 12.33 -21.90 27.38
N ASP A 105 12.15 -22.89 26.51
CA ASP A 105 12.75 -22.90 25.16
C ASP A 105 12.22 -21.76 24.29
N ARG A 106 10.91 -21.48 24.36
CA ARG A 106 10.31 -20.35 23.65
C ARG A 106 10.92 -19.02 24.11
N LYS A 107 11.12 -18.85 25.43
CA LYS A 107 11.76 -17.67 26.00
C LYS A 107 13.22 -17.55 25.54
N ALA A 108 13.98 -18.64 25.56
CA ALA A 108 15.37 -18.67 25.10
C ALA A 108 15.51 -18.31 23.60
N LEU A 109 14.66 -18.87 22.73
CA LEU A 109 14.63 -18.50 21.31
C LEU A 109 14.23 -17.04 21.09
N SER A 110 13.27 -16.52 21.87
CA SER A 110 12.86 -15.11 21.81
C SER A 110 14.00 -14.16 22.15
N VAL A 111 14.76 -14.47 23.22
CA VAL A 111 15.95 -13.68 23.62
C VAL A 111 17.00 -13.69 22.51
N LYS A 112 17.38 -14.86 21.98
CA LYS A 112 18.34 -14.96 20.87
C LYS A 112 17.90 -14.17 19.63
N ARG A 113 16.60 -14.22 19.29
CA ARG A 113 16.04 -13.45 18.16
C ARG A 113 16.08 -11.94 18.42
N LYS A 114 15.81 -11.51 19.67
CA LYS A 114 15.86 -10.10 20.07
C LYS A 114 17.28 -9.55 19.97
N GLU A 115 18.27 -10.27 20.51
CA GLU A 115 19.69 -9.89 20.45
C GLU A 115 20.19 -9.77 19.00
N LEU A 116 19.87 -10.76 18.16
CA LEU A 116 20.20 -10.71 16.74
C LEU A 116 19.53 -9.52 16.04
N ARG A 117 18.25 -9.26 16.33
CA ARG A 117 17.52 -8.13 15.76
C ARG A 117 18.12 -6.79 16.18
N GLU A 118 18.53 -6.64 17.43
CA GLU A 118 19.17 -5.42 17.94
C GLU A 118 20.53 -5.19 17.27
N LYS A 119 21.36 -6.22 17.17
CA LYS A 119 22.64 -6.17 16.44
C LYS A 119 22.45 -5.75 14.98
N LEU A 120 21.45 -6.34 14.30
CA LEU A 120 21.14 -6.00 12.91
C LEU A 120 20.53 -4.60 12.77
N LYS A 121 19.71 -4.15 13.72
CA LYS A 121 19.17 -2.78 13.75
C LYS A 121 20.28 -1.75 13.93
N ILE A 122 21.26 -2.00 14.82
CA ILE A 122 22.41 -1.11 14.99
C ILE A 122 23.21 -1.03 13.68
N LYS A 123 23.41 -2.17 13.00
CA LYS A 123 24.18 -2.20 11.75
C LYS A 123 23.46 -1.56 10.56
N TYR A 124 22.21 -1.92 10.29
CA TYR A 124 21.49 -1.53 9.05
C TYR A 124 20.35 -0.54 9.28
N GLY A 125 19.86 -0.43 10.52
CA GLY A 125 18.76 0.44 10.91
C GLY A 125 19.19 1.85 11.30
N ILE A 126 20.46 2.20 11.17
CA ILE A 126 21.00 3.52 11.45
C ILE A 126 21.81 3.98 10.24
N ALA A 127 21.62 5.25 9.86
CA ALA A 127 22.44 5.97 8.91
C ALA A 127 22.99 7.24 9.58
N ILE A 128 24.08 7.78 9.05
CA ILE A 128 24.65 9.07 9.46
C ILE A 128 24.35 10.06 8.35
N MET A 129 23.53 11.06 8.64
CA MET A 129 23.13 12.10 7.71
C MET A 129 23.54 13.45 8.28
N ASP A 130 24.37 14.18 7.53
CA ASP A 130 24.94 15.47 7.95
C ASP A 130 25.58 15.45 9.36
N GLY A 131 26.25 14.33 9.67
CA GLY A 131 26.94 14.12 10.95
C GLY A 131 26.04 13.66 12.11
N LYS A 132 24.73 13.46 11.89
CA LYS A 132 23.79 12.99 12.91
C LYS A 132 23.31 11.58 12.60
N GLU A 133 23.16 10.77 13.63
CA GLU A 133 22.49 9.47 13.52
C GLU A 133 21.00 9.64 13.23
N VAL A 134 20.51 8.92 12.24
CA VAL A 134 19.11 8.88 11.84
C VAL A 134 18.67 7.43 11.65
N GLU A 135 17.50 7.11 12.17
CA GLU A 135 16.95 5.76 12.00
C GLU A 135 16.51 5.50 10.56
N VAL A 136 16.71 4.27 10.10
CA VAL A 136 16.23 3.75 8.81
C VAL A 136 14.99 2.90 9.07
N GLY A 137 13.91 3.14 8.33
CA GLY A 137 12.62 2.52 8.58
C GLY A 137 12.59 1.05 8.14
N ASN A 138 12.73 0.82 6.83
CA ASN A 138 12.59 -0.49 6.20
C ASN A 138 13.90 -0.99 5.61
N TYR A 139 14.94 -1.11 6.45
CA TYR A 139 16.30 -1.50 6.05
C TYR A 139 16.45 -2.96 5.60
N MET A 140 15.41 -3.78 5.65
CA MET A 140 15.44 -5.19 5.25
C MET A 140 14.75 -5.35 3.89
N ALA A 141 15.40 -6.05 2.95
CA ALA A 141 14.77 -6.46 1.71
C ALA A 141 13.64 -7.47 1.98
N GLU A 142 12.57 -7.39 1.19
CA GLU A 142 11.46 -8.34 1.30
C GLU A 142 11.97 -9.78 1.00
N PRO A 143 11.59 -10.79 1.80
CA PRO A 143 11.95 -12.18 1.51
C PRO A 143 11.32 -12.69 0.22
N PRO A 144 11.96 -13.68 -0.45
CA PRO A 144 11.30 -14.40 -1.52
C PRO A 144 10.05 -15.10 -1.00
N GLY A 145 9.09 -15.33 -1.87
CA GLY A 145 7.84 -15.96 -1.48
C GLY A 145 6.78 -15.86 -2.55
N ILE A 146 5.55 -16.19 -2.18
CA ILE A 146 4.42 -16.15 -3.10
C ILE A 146 3.71 -14.82 -2.95
N PHE A 147 3.51 -14.11 -4.06
CA PHE A 147 2.82 -12.83 -4.07
C PHE A 147 1.35 -13.03 -3.66
N ILE A 148 0.95 -12.42 -2.54
CA ILE A 148 -0.40 -12.62 -1.99
C ILE A 148 -1.43 -11.74 -2.71
N GLY A 149 -1.07 -10.51 -3.08
CA GLY A 149 -2.04 -9.53 -3.59
C GLY A 149 -3.10 -9.13 -2.56
N ARG A 150 -3.82 -8.04 -2.80
CA ARG A 150 -5.03 -7.68 -2.03
C ARG A 150 -6.25 -7.84 -2.93
N GLY A 151 -7.37 -8.30 -2.38
CA GLY A 151 -8.56 -8.65 -3.16
C GLY A 151 -8.24 -9.64 -4.28
N GLU A 152 -8.87 -9.45 -5.44
CA GLU A 152 -8.72 -10.33 -6.61
C GLU A 152 -7.53 -9.96 -7.51
N HIS A 153 -6.41 -9.51 -6.92
CA HIS A 153 -5.22 -9.10 -7.68
C HIS A 153 -4.77 -10.19 -8.68
N PRO A 154 -4.58 -9.88 -9.97
CA PRO A 154 -4.35 -10.90 -11.00
C PRO A 154 -3.00 -11.62 -10.86
N LEU A 155 -1.99 -10.94 -10.31
CA LEU A 155 -0.67 -11.53 -10.03
C LEU A 155 -0.59 -12.42 -8.78
N ARG A 156 -1.65 -12.56 -7.97
CA ARG A 156 -1.61 -13.39 -6.75
C ARG A 156 -1.24 -14.84 -7.09
N GLY A 157 -0.40 -15.46 -6.26
CA GLY A 157 0.15 -16.79 -6.50
C GLY A 157 1.46 -16.81 -7.28
N LYS A 158 1.87 -15.71 -7.94
CA LYS A 158 3.16 -15.66 -8.64
C LYS A 158 4.34 -15.74 -7.68
N TRP A 159 5.44 -16.32 -8.14
CA TRP A 159 6.66 -16.40 -7.37
C TRP A 159 7.40 -15.07 -7.37
N LYS A 160 7.66 -14.54 -6.18
CA LYS A 160 8.52 -13.38 -5.97
C LYS A 160 9.94 -13.87 -5.64
N PRO A 161 10.92 -13.70 -6.53
CA PRO A 161 12.27 -14.16 -6.30
C PRO A 161 12.99 -13.30 -5.25
N ARG A 162 14.13 -13.83 -4.79
CA ARG A 162 14.99 -13.18 -3.81
C ARG A 162 15.70 -11.99 -4.42
N VAL A 163 15.64 -10.85 -3.74
CA VAL A 163 16.44 -9.67 -4.07
C VAL A 163 17.87 -9.89 -3.59
N THR A 164 18.85 -9.57 -4.44
CA THR A 164 20.28 -9.66 -4.16
C THR A 164 20.95 -8.29 -4.23
N ALA A 165 22.22 -8.20 -3.82
CA ALA A 165 22.98 -6.95 -3.92
C ALA A 165 23.03 -6.40 -5.36
N LYS A 166 23.11 -7.29 -6.37
CA LYS A 166 23.17 -6.93 -7.79
C LYS A 166 21.89 -6.25 -8.30
N ASP A 167 20.77 -6.45 -7.62
CA ASP A 167 19.48 -5.83 -7.98
C ASP A 167 19.31 -4.44 -7.36
N VAL A 168 20.16 -4.10 -6.38
CA VAL A 168 19.99 -2.93 -5.53
C VAL A 168 20.88 -1.78 -6.00
N THR A 169 20.26 -0.61 -6.12
CA THR A 169 20.94 0.68 -6.24
C THR A 169 21.06 1.32 -4.85
N LEU A 170 22.27 1.63 -4.41
CA LEU A 170 22.52 2.42 -3.20
C LEU A 170 22.62 3.91 -3.53
N ASN A 171 22.14 4.76 -2.62
CA ASN A 171 22.30 6.21 -2.67
C ASN A 171 23.09 6.68 -1.44
N LEU A 172 24.30 7.17 -1.68
CA LEU A 172 25.28 7.51 -0.65
C LEU A 172 25.79 8.94 -0.83
N GLY A 173 26.50 9.47 0.17
CA GLY A 173 27.34 10.65 -0.01
C GLY A 173 28.56 10.32 -0.88
N LYS A 174 29.04 11.29 -1.67
CA LYS A 174 30.17 11.09 -2.58
C LYS A 174 31.44 10.60 -1.88
N ASP A 175 31.68 11.10 -0.67
CA ASP A 175 32.84 10.76 0.16
C ASP A 175 32.55 9.63 1.17
N ALA A 176 31.38 8.98 1.09
CA ALA A 176 30.99 7.92 2.01
C ALA A 176 31.74 6.62 1.68
N LYS A 177 32.10 5.87 2.72
CA LYS A 177 32.62 4.51 2.56
C LYS A 177 31.53 3.62 1.97
N THR A 178 31.82 3.00 0.83
CA THR A 178 30.89 2.08 0.18
C THR A 178 30.68 0.83 1.04
N PRO A 179 29.43 0.44 1.34
CA PRO A 179 29.14 -0.80 2.05
C PRO A 179 29.62 -2.03 1.28
N GLU A 180 30.09 -3.05 1.99
CA GLU A 180 30.46 -4.33 1.38
C GLU A 180 29.28 -4.96 0.63
N GLY A 181 29.52 -5.43 -0.59
CA GLY A 181 28.51 -6.08 -1.43
C GLY A 181 28.74 -5.83 -2.91
N ASN A 182 28.33 -6.78 -3.75
CA ASN A 182 28.36 -6.62 -5.21
C ASN A 182 27.09 -5.89 -5.66
N TRP A 183 27.02 -4.60 -5.33
CA TRP A 183 25.85 -3.76 -5.56
C TRP A 183 25.63 -3.50 -7.05
N GLY A 184 24.37 -3.53 -7.50
CA GLY A 184 24.03 -3.29 -8.91
C GLY A 184 24.41 -1.89 -9.38
N LYS A 185 24.20 -0.89 -8.52
CA LYS A 185 24.58 0.50 -8.81
C LYS A 185 24.81 1.28 -7.52
N ILE A 186 25.70 2.26 -7.57
CA ILE A 186 25.88 3.27 -6.52
C ILE A 186 25.67 4.64 -7.16
N ILE A 187 24.88 5.49 -6.51
CA ILE A 187 24.63 6.87 -6.91
C ILE A 187 24.80 7.83 -5.73
N TYR A 188 24.80 9.13 -6.04
CA TYR A 188 25.00 10.21 -5.08
C TYR A 188 23.95 11.32 -5.26
N ASP A 189 22.66 10.94 -5.24
CA ASP A 189 21.52 11.85 -5.42
C ASP A 189 21.13 12.49 -4.09
N ASN A 190 21.57 13.74 -3.91
CA ASN A 190 21.31 14.53 -2.71
C ASN A 190 19.95 15.25 -2.69
N ASP A 191 19.12 15.10 -3.72
CA ASP A 191 17.74 15.64 -3.76
C ASP A 191 16.69 14.62 -3.29
N SER A 192 17.07 13.35 -3.27
CA SER A 192 16.27 12.24 -2.74
C SER A 192 16.59 11.89 -1.30
N MET A 193 15.64 11.30 -0.57
CA MET A 193 15.82 10.85 0.82
C MET A 193 15.86 9.32 0.98
N TRP A 194 15.82 8.56 -0.12
CA TRP A 194 15.92 7.12 -0.08
C TRP A 194 17.39 6.70 -0.06
N LEU A 195 17.68 5.60 0.63
CA LEU A 195 19.03 5.08 0.86
C LEU A 195 19.36 3.93 -0.09
N ALA A 196 18.35 3.14 -0.43
CA ALA A 196 18.47 2.07 -1.40
C ALA A 196 17.18 1.93 -2.21
N SER A 197 17.29 1.42 -3.44
CA SER A 197 16.13 1.07 -4.24
C SER A 197 16.41 -0.15 -5.13
N TRP A 198 15.36 -0.85 -5.52
CA TRP A 198 15.43 -1.92 -6.51
C TRP A 198 14.10 -2.00 -7.28
N MET A 199 14.11 -2.64 -8.44
CA MET A 199 12.88 -2.89 -9.18
C MET A 199 12.23 -4.18 -8.66
N ASP A 200 10.95 -4.13 -8.29
CA ASP A 200 10.18 -5.33 -8.01
C ASP A 200 9.83 -6.00 -9.35
N VAL A 201 10.39 -7.18 -9.59
CA VAL A 201 10.26 -7.88 -10.89
C VAL A 201 8.84 -8.35 -11.21
N LEU A 202 7.96 -8.45 -10.22
CA LEU A 202 6.57 -8.87 -10.45
C LEU A 202 5.69 -7.70 -10.83
N THR A 203 5.86 -6.58 -10.14
CA THR A 203 4.98 -5.41 -10.28
C THR A 203 5.59 -4.30 -11.11
N GLU A 204 6.85 -4.45 -11.53
CA GLU A 204 7.65 -3.43 -12.24
C GLU A 204 7.68 -2.07 -11.52
N LYS A 205 7.49 -2.11 -10.20
CA LYS A 205 7.48 -0.93 -9.33
C LYS A 205 8.77 -0.84 -8.55
N ARG A 206 9.33 0.36 -8.50
CA ARG A 206 10.53 0.62 -7.70
C ARG A 206 10.19 0.58 -6.21
N LYS A 207 10.93 -0.24 -5.48
CA LYS A 207 10.93 -0.31 -4.02
C LYS A 207 12.05 0.56 -3.48
N TYR A 208 11.84 1.11 -2.30
CA TYR A 208 12.78 2.04 -1.67
C TYR A 208 12.95 1.71 -0.20
N VAL A 209 14.18 1.89 0.29
CA VAL A 209 14.48 1.99 1.72
C VAL A 209 14.52 3.46 2.09
N TRP A 210 13.68 3.85 3.04
CA TRP A 210 13.58 5.22 3.53
C TRP A 210 14.13 5.34 4.95
N LEU A 211 14.51 6.56 5.31
CA LEU A 211 14.60 6.96 6.71
C LEU A 211 13.28 6.66 7.45
N ALA A 212 13.41 6.32 8.73
CA ALA A 212 12.29 6.06 9.61
C ALA A 212 11.42 7.32 9.77
N ASP A 213 10.15 7.12 10.08
CA ASP A 213 9.22 8.24 10.26
C ASP A 213 9.62 9.13 11.45
N THR A 214 10.38 8.61 12.42
CA THR A 214 10.98 9.33 13.55
C THR A 214 12.11 10.28 13.14
N SER A 215 12.64 10.18 11.92
CA SER A 215 13.71 11.07 11.44
C SER A 215 13.22 12.51 11.23
N GLY A 216 14.08 13.49 11.51
CA GLY A 216 13.75 14.92 11.39
C GLY A 216 13.18 15.29 10.02
N LEU A 217 13.81 14.86 8.92
CA LEU A 217 13.32 15.14 7.55
C LEU A 217 11.92 14.55 7.27
N LYS A 218 11.60 13.39 7.84
CA LYS A 218 10.27 12.78 7.70
C LYS A 218 9.23 13.53 8.54
N GLN A 219 9.58 13.90 9.77
CA GLN A 219 8.75 14.71 10.65
C GLN A 219 8.48 16.10 10.07
N ASP A 220 9.47 16.78 9.50
CA ASP A 220 9.31 18.08 8.84
C ASP A 220 8.34 17.99 7.66
N ARG A 221 8.45 16.95 6.82
CA ARG A 221 7.49 16.71 5.73
C ARG A 221 6.08 16.40 6.24
N ASP A 222 5.96 15.70 7.36
CA ASP A 222 4.66 15.39 7.95
C ASP A 222 4.02 16.65 8.56
N LYS A 223 4.84 17.51 9.17
CA LYS A 223 4.44 18.84 9.63
C LYS A 223 3.99 19.72 8.46
N GLU A 224 4.77 19.85 7.38
CA GLU A 224 4.39 20.58 6.17
C GLU A 224 3.07 20.07 5.56
N LYS A 225 2.83 18.75 5.61
CA LYS A 225 1.56 18.13 5.18
C LYS A 225 0.38 18.66 6.01
N TYR A 226 0.52 18.75 7.33
CA TYR A 226 -0.54 19.28 8.20
C TYR A 226 -0.67 20.81 8.10
N GLU A 227 0.42 21.55 7.91
CA GLU A 227 0.38 23.00 7.65
C GLU A 227 -0.41 23.32 6.36
N LYS A 228 -0.27 22.50 5.31
CA LYS A 228 -1.10 22.59 4.10
C LYS A 228 -2.57 22.34 4.39
N ALA A 229 -2.91 21.41 5.28
CA ALA A 229 -4.28 21.15 5.69
C ALA A 229 -4.87 22.30 6.52
N VAL A 230 -4.07 22.94 7.37
CA VAL A 230 -4.46 24.16 8.10
C VAL A 230 -4.73 25.31 7.13
N LYS A 231 -3.81 25.54 6.17
CA LYS A 231 -4.00 26.55 5.12
C LYS A 231 -5.24 26.30 4.28
N LEU A 232 -5.51 25.04 3.93
CA LEU A 232 -6.76 24.63 3.28
C LEU A 232 -7.97 24.99 4.14
N GLY A 233 -7.93 24.71 5.44
CA GLY A 233 -9.02 25.05 6.36
C GLY A 233 -9.36 26.53 6.41
N ASN A 234 -8.37 27.42 6.26
CA ASN A 234 -8.61 28.86 6.21
C ASN A 234 -9.25 29.33 4.89
N GLU A 235 -9.07 28.58 3.80
CA GLU A 235 -9.59 28.91 2.46
C GLU A 235 -10.80 28.04 2.06
N ILE A 236 -11.33 27.22 2.97
CA ILE A 236 -12.28 26.15 2.63
C ILE A 236 -13.59 26.69 2.07
N GLU A 237 -14.13 27.78 2.64
CA GLU A 237 -15.39 28.36 2.16
C GLU A 237 -15.24 28.94 0.76
N LYS A 238 -14.14 29.64 0.47
CA LYS A 238 -13.82 30.12 -0.88
C LYS A 238 -13.74 28.99 -1.91
N ILE A 239 -13.13 27.86 -1.53
CA ILE A 239 -13.06 26.69 -2.42
C ILE A 239 -14.44 26.09 -2.65
N LYS A 240 -15.22 25.91 -1.58
CA LYS A 240 -16.59 25.39 -1.64
C LYS A 240 -17.49 26.27 -2.51
N GLU A 241 -17.49 27.58 -2.29
CA GLU A 241 -18.24 28.55 -3.09
C GLU A 241 -17.86 28.45 -4.58
N ARG A 242 -16.56 28.37 -4.88
CA ARG A 242 -16.09 28.24 -6.25
C ARG A 242 -16.53 26.93 -6.89
N ILE A 243 -16.42 25.80 -6.19
CA ILE A 243 -16.90 24.50 -6.67
C ILE A 243 -18.40 24.55 -6.94
N VAL A 244 -19.20 25.06 -6.00
CA VAL A 244 -20.66 25.15 -6.13
C VAL A 244 -21.07 26.02 -7.31
N LYS A 245 -20.37 27.15 -7.53
CA LYS A 245 -20.58 28.02 -8.69
C LYS A 245 -20.26 27.28 -9.99
N ASP A 246 -19.06 26.68 -10.06
CA ASP A 246 -18.55 26.09 -11.29
C ASP A 246 -19.29 24.79 -11.66
N MET A 247 -19.91 24.08 -10.70
CA MET A 247 -20.82 22.96 -10.99
C MET A 247 -22.00 23.36 -11.86
N LYS A 248 -22.41 24.65 -11.82
CA LYS A 248 -23.48 25.23 -12.63
C LYS A 248 -22.96 25.90 -13.91
N SER A 249 -21.67 25.78 -14.21
CA SER A 249 -21.08 26.39 -15.40
C SER A 249 -21.76 25.89 -16.68
N LYS A 250 -21.93 26.79 -17.64
CA LYS A 250 -22.39 26.43 -19.00
C LYS A 250 -21.28 25.72 -19.79
N GLU A 251 -20.03 25.86 -19.38
CA GLU A 251 -18.91 25.11 -19.96
C GLU A 251 -18.90 23.67 -19.42
N PRO A 252 -19.15 22.64 -20.26
CA PRO A 252 -19.31 21.27 -19.79
C PRO A 252 -18.10 20.74 -19.04
N LYS A 253 -16.89 21.07 -19.50
CA LYS A 253 -15.64 20.61 -18.88
C LYS A 253 -15.46 21.18 -17.46
N ILE A 254 -15.75 22.46 -17.25
CA ILE A 254 -15.68 23.10 -15.93
C ILE A 254 -16.73 22.51 -14.98
N SER A 255 -17.96 22.33 -15.45
CA SER A 255 -19.03 21.70 -14.66
C SER A 255 -18.67 20.27 -14.27
N LYS A 256 -18.07 19.48 -15.17
CA LYS A 256 -17.65 18.11 -14.91
C LYS A 256 -16.48 18.03 -13.92
N ILE A 257 -15.44 18.85 -14.09
CA ILE A 257 -14.29 18.91 -13.17
C ILE A 257 -14.73 19.33 -11.77
N SER A 258 -15.51 20.41 -11.67
CA SER A 258 -16.01 20.88 -10.37
C SER A 258 -16.94 19.86 -9.70
N THR A 259 -17.71 19.09 -10.47
CA THR A 259 -18.53 17.97 -9.96
C THR A 259 -17.65 16.86 -9.36
N ALA A 260 -16.55 16.48 -10.03
CA ALA A 260 -15.57 15.53 -9.48
C ALA A 260 -14.87 16.10 -8.22
N CYS A 261 -14.52 17.38 -8.22
CA CYS A 261 -13.96 18.06 -7.06
C CYS A 261 -14.95 18.13 -5.89
N TYR A 262 -16.23 18.33 -6.16
CA TYR A 262 -17.29 18.31 -5.14
C TYR A 262 -17.43 16.93 -4.54
N LEU A 263 -17.44 15.87 -5.36
CA LEU A 263 -17.46 14.48 -4.89
C LEU A 263 -16.34 14.20 -3.88
N ILE A 264 -15.09 14.55 -4.21
CA ILE A 264 -13.93 14.36 -3.33
C ILE A 264 -14.09 15.12 -2.01
N TYR A 265 -14.50 16.39 -2.08
CA TYR A 265 -14.72 17.22 -0.90
C TYR A 265 -15.86 16.66 -0.02
N ARG A 266 -16.99 16.31 -0.64
CA ARG A 266 -18.23 15.91 0.03
C ARG A 266 -18.14 14.54 0.70
N THR A 267 -17.32 13.63 0.16
CA THR A 267 -17.26 12.22 0.60
C THR A 267 -15.89 11.79 1.14
N ALA A 268 -14.88 12.68 1.10
CA ALA A 268 -13.48 12.36 1.38
C ALA A 268 -12.91 11.19 0.54
N MET A 269 -13.50 10.91 -0.62
CA MET A 269 -13.04 9.86 -1.54
C MET A 269 -11.62 10.18 -2.04
N ARG A 270 -10.83 9.14 -2.29
CA ARG A 270 -9.53 9.32 -2.97
C ARG A 270 -9.78 9.74 -4.41
N VAL A 271 -8.88 10.56 -4.96
CA VAL A 271 -9.01 11.05 -6.36
C VAL A 271 -9.14 9.90 -7.36
N GLY A 272 -8.37 8.82 -7.20
CA GLY A 272 -8.32 7.75 -8.20
C GLY A 272 -7.34 8.09 -9.30
N ASP A 273 -6.61 7.08 -9.76
CA ASP A 273 -5.76 7.14 -10.94
C ASP A 273 -6.04 5.86 -11.73
N GLU A 274 -5.89 5.91 -13.05
CA GLU A 274 -6.06 4.76 -13.93
C GLU A 274 -5.17 3.60 -13.47
N LYS A 275 -5.68 2.38 -13.67
CA LYS A 275 -5.06 1.13 -13.21
C LYS A 275 -4.62 0.29 -14.39
N ASP A 276 -3.43 -0.27 -14.29
CA ASP A 276 -2.96 -1.28 -15.24
C ASP A 276 -3.80 -2.57 -15.10
N PRO A 277 -3.96 -3.35 -16.19
CA PRO A 277 -4.68 -4.63 -16.15
C PRO A 277 -4.13 -5.65 -15.14
N ASP A 278 -2.87 -5.49 -14.74
CA ASP A 278 -2.18 -6.34 -13.78
C ASP A 278 -2.38 -5.90 -12.31
N GLU A 279 -3.24 -4.90 -12.04
CA GLU A 279 -3.64 -4.48 -10.70
C GLU A 279 -5.03 -5.00 -10.30
N ALA A 280 -5.33 -4.96 -9.00
CA ALA A 280 -6.68 -5.23 -8.53
C ALA A 280 -7.65 -4.12 -9.00
N ASP A 281 -8.83 -4.51 -9.49
CA ASP A 281 -9.87 -3.58 -9.92
C ASP A 281 -10.41 -2.80 -8.71
N THR A 282 -9.86 -1.60 -8.54
CA THR A 282 -10.17 -0.69 -7.44
C THR A 282 -10.24 0.72 -7.98
N VAL A 283 -11.17 1.51 -7.48
CA VAL A 283 -11.47 2.84 -8.05
C VAL A 283 -11.39 3.95 -7.02
N GLY A 284 -11.28 5.18 -7.52
CA GLY A 284 -11.47 6.43 -6.79
C GLY A 284 -12.37 7.37 -7.58
N ALA A 285 -12.49 8.61 -7.13
CA ALA A 285 -13.47 9.57 -7.62
C ALA A 285 -13.47 9.76 -9.14
N THR A 286 -12.30 9.89 -9.79
CA THR A 286 -12.19 10.10 -11.24
C THR A 286 -12.28 8.82 -12.05
N THR A 287 -12.10 7.65 -11.44
CA THR A 287 -12.17 6.34 -12.11
C THR A 287 -13.44 5.56 -11.75
N LEU A 288 -14.43 6.23 -11.15
CA LEU A 288 -15.74 5.64 -10.88
C LEU A 288 -16.43 5.27 -12.19
N ARG A 289 -17.05 4.10 -12.22
CA ARG A 289 -17.86 3.60 -13.34
C ARG A 289 -19.33 3.66 -12.97
N LYS A 290 -20.21 3.64 -13.98
CA LYS A 290 -21.66 3.71 -13.77
C LYS A 290 -22.17 2.61 -12.83
N GLU A 291 -21.62 1.41 -12.91
CA GLU A 291 -21.99 0.27 -12.05
C GLU A 291 -21.77 0.51 -10.54
N HIS A 292 -20.90 1.47 -10.18
CA HIS A 292 -20.63 1.84 -8.79
C HIS A 292 -21.63 2.82 -8.20
N ILE A 293 -22.60 3.29 -9.00
CA ILE A 293 -23.53 4.35 -8.63
C ILE A 293 -24.96 3.89 -8.88
N LYS A 294 -25.78 3.99 -7.84
CA LYS A 294 -27.23 3.86 -7.95
C LYS A 294 -27.87 5.19 -7.57
N ILE A 295 -28.64 5.76 -8.48
CA ILE A 295 -29.30 7.05 -8.26
C ILE A 295 -30.82 6.85 -8.12
N THR A 296 -31.40 7.46 -7.10
CA THR A 296 -32.86 7.55 -6.92
C THR A 296 -33.32 8.99 -7.14
N ALA A 297 -34.61 9.27 -6.96
CA ALA A 297 -35.13 10.64 -7.03
C ALA A 297 -34.52 11.58 -5.96
N LYS A 298 -34.03 11.05 -4.83
CA LYS A 298 -33.55 11.85 -3.69
C LYS A 298 -32.12 11.52 -3.24
N THR A 299 -31.53 10.43 -3.72
CA THR A 299 -30.24 9.94 -3.21
C THR A 299 -29.30 9.51 -4.34
N ILE A 300 -28.01 9.56 -4.02
CA ILE A 300 -26.93 8.92 -4.76
C ILE A 300 -26.29 7.90 -3.83
N GLU A 301 -26.38 6.63 -4.18
CA GLU A 301 -25.75 5.52 -3.47
C GLU A 301 -24.48 5.13 -4.22
N PHE A 302 -23.36 5.08 -3.50
CA PHE A 302 -22.08 4.62 -4.01
C PHE A 302 -21.73 3.27 -3.38
N ASP A 303 -21.25 2.33 -4.19
CA ASP A 303 -20.78 1.01 -3.72
C ASP A 303 -19.69 0.48 -4.65
N PHE A 304 -18.46 0.42 -4.15
CA PHE A 304 -17.32 -0.04 -4.94
C PHE A 304 -16.17 -0.53 -4.06
N LEU A 305 -15.20 -1.21 -4.67
CA LEU A 305 -13.94 -1.55 -4.03
C LEU A 305 -12.94 -0.39 -4.19
N GLY A 306 -12.57 0.24 -3.07
CA GLY A 306 -11.57 1.29 -3.05
C GLY A 306 -10.15 0.74 -2.91
N LYS A 307 -9.20 1.62 -2.55
CA LYS A 307 -7.81 1.24 -2.27
C LYS A 307 -7.77 0.01 -1.36
N ASP A 308 -6.90 -0.95 -1.72
CA ASP A 308 -6.68 -2.19 -0.97
C ASP A 308 -7.87 -3.17 -1.03
N SER A 309 -8.77 -2.97 -2.00
CA SER A 309 -9.99 -3.76 -2.21
C SER A 309 -10.94 -3.74 -1.02
N VAL A 310 -10.89 -2.65 -0.24
CA VAL A 310 -11.84 -2.40 0.85
C VAL A 310 -13.11 -1.83 0.24
N ARG A 311 -14.24 -2.50 0.48
CA ARG A 311 -15.56 -2.02 0.03
C ARG A 311 -15.88 -0.69 0.69
N TRP A 312 -16.27 0.29 -0.11
CA TRP A 312 -16.65 1.62 0.30
C TRP A 312 -18.10 1.87 -0.10
N GLN A 313 -18.92 2.26 0.87
CA GLN A 313 -20.34 2.50 0.69
C GLN A 313 -20.70 3.84 1.35
N GLU A 314 -21.45 4.67 0.63
CA GLU A 314 -21.92 5.96 1.12
C GLU A 314 -23.20 6.34 0.38
N THR A 315 -24.13 6.96 1.10
CA THR A 315 -25.36 7.50 0.51
C THR A 315 -25.40 9.01 0.71
N VAL A 316 -25.48 9.76 -0.39
CA VAL A 316 -25.63 11.22 -0.37
C VAL A 316 -27.08 11.57 -0.67
N VAL A 317 -27.72 12.30 0.25
CA VAL A 317 -29.08 12.83 0.08
C VAL A 317 -29.03 14.16 -0.66
N ALA A 318 -29.94 14.37 -1.61
CA ALA A 318 -29.99 15.56 -2.47
C ALA A 318 -30.56 16.79 -1.71
N GLU A 319 -29.75 17.37 -0.82
CA GLU A 319 -30.08 18.54 0.00
C GLU A 319 -29.08 19.69 -0.20
N GLY A 320 -29.53 20.94 -0.05
CA GLY A 320 -28.66 22.11 -0.25
C GLY A 320 -27.92 22.09 -1.60
N HIS A 321 -26.59 22.12 -1.56
CA HIS A 321 -25.74 22.03 -2.76
C HIS A 321 -25.69 20.62 -3.38
N ASP A 322 -26.03 19.57 -2.62
CA ASP A 322 -26.05 18.18 -3.10
C ASP A 322 -27.14 17.98 -4.17
N LYS A 323 -28.15 18.87 -4.26
CA LYS A 323 -29.14 18.87 -5.35
C LYS A 323 -28.50 19.09 -6.72
N GLN A 324 -27.62 20.07 -6.83
CA GLN A 324 -26.91 20.33 -8.10
C GLN A 324 -25.97 19.18 -8.44
N PHE A 325 -25.30 18.64 -7.42
CA PHE A 325 -24.41 17.49 -7.57
C PHE A 325 -25.17 16.26 -8.07
N HIS A 326 -26.34 15.96 -7.48
CA HIS A 326 -27.24 14.88 -7.92
C HIS A 326 -27.66 15.03 -9.37
N GLU A 327 -28.12 16.21 -9.78
CA GLU A 327 -28.51 16.47 -11.18
C GLU A 327 -27.34 16.32 -12.16
N ASN A 328 -26.13 16.75 -11.76
CA ASN A 328 -24.93 16.58 -12.59
C ASN A 328 -24.57 15.10 -12.73
N ILE A 329 -24.54 14.33 -11.63
CA ILE A 329 -24.25 12.89 -11.68
C ILE A 329 -25.30 12.15 -12.51
N LYS A 330 -26.59 12.46 -12.34
CA LYS A 330 -27.69 11.89 -13.13
C LYS A 330 -27.46 12.06 -14.63
N LYS A 331 -27.16 13.29 -15.07
CA LYS A 331 -26.90 13.61 -16.48
C LYS A 331 -25.64 12.91 -17.01
N ILE A 332 -24.59 12.82 -16.19
CA ILE A 332 -23.34 12.17 -16.57
C ILE A 332 -23.56 10.67 -16.83
N ILE A 333 -24.27 9.97 -15.95
CA ILE A 333 -24.42 8.51 -16.04
C ILE A 333 -25.50 8.06 -17.03
N GLU A 334 -26.43 8.94 -17.41
CA GLU A 334 -27.53 8.64 -18.34
C GLU A 334 -27.02 8.08 -19.68
N LYS A 335 -25.91 8.64 -20.19
CA LYS A 335 -25.31 8.25 -21.47
C LYS A 335 -24.22 7.18 -21.36
N LYS A 336 -24.05 6.55 -20.20
CA LYS A 336 -22.96 5.60 -19.91
C LYS A 336 -23.45 4.16 -19.84
N LYS A 337 -22.64 3.21 -20.28
CA LYS A 337 -22.83 1.78 -20.00
C LYS A 337 -22.29 1.45 -18.60
N PRO A 338 -22.67 0.31 -17.98
CA PRO A 338 -22.26 -0.02 -16.61
C PRO A 338 -20.74 0.08 -16.36
N LYS A 339 -19.93 -0.38 -17.30
CA LYS A 339 -18.46 -0.39 -17.19
C LYS A 339 -17.76 0.89 -17.65
N ASP A 340 -18.51 1.88 -18.14
CA ASP A 340 -17.90 3.13 -18.59
C ASP A 340 -17.60 4.02 -17.38
N GLU A 341 -16.44 4.67 -17.40
CA GLU A 341 -16.10 5.70 -16.42
C GLU A 341 -17.04 6.91 -16.56
N ILE A 342 -17.52 7.39 -15.43
CA ILE A 342 -18.42 8.56 -15.39
C ILE A 342 -17.64 9.85 -15.66
N PHE A 343 -16.33 9.85 -15.41
CA PHE A 343 -15.42 10.98 -15.56
C PHE A 343 -14.28 10.73 -16.58
N GLU A 344 -14.56 10.00 -17.67
CA GLU A 344 -13.56 9.51 -18.66
C GLU A 344 -12.50 10.53 -19.18
N ASP A 345 -12.80 11.83 -19.21
CA ASP A 345 -11.91 12.90 -19.69
C ASP A 345 -11.30 13.74 -18.55
N ILE A 346 -11.63 13.40 -17.30
CA ILE A 346 -11.18 14.07 -16.09
C ILE A 346 -10.25 13.14 -15.31
N THR A 347 -8.99 13.52 -15.21
CA THR A 347 -7.98 12.75 -14.49
C THR A 347 -7.62 13.45 -13.19
N SER A 348 -6.82 12.79 -12.35
CA SER A 348 -6.27 13.41 -11.15
C SER A 348 -5.49 14.70 -11.42
N ARG A 349 -4.87 14.82 -12.62
CA ARG A 349 -4.22 16.07 -13.07
C ARG A 349 -5.22 17.21 -13.21
N HIS A 350 -6.35 17.00 -13.87
CA HIS A 350 -7.39 18.03 -14.03
C HIS A 350 -7.95 18.49 -12.68
N VAL A 351 -8.24 17.54 -11.78
CA VAL A 351 -8.70 17.82 -10.41
C VAL A 351 -7.68 18.67 -9.64
N ASN A 352 -6.40 18.26 -9.67
CA ASN A 352 -5.35 18.98 -8.96
C ASN A 352 -5.08 20.38 -9.55
N GLN A 353 -5.14 20.52 -10.88
CA GLN A 353 -5.03 21.82 -11.55
C GLN A 353 -6.17 22.76 -11.16
N TYR A 354 -7.41 22.26 -11.12
CA TYR A 354 -8.56 23.04 -10.69
C TYR A 354 -8.40 23.55 -9.25
N TYR A 355 -8.07 22.67 -8.30
CA TYR A 355 -7.83 23.06 -6.91
C TYR A 355 -6.66 24.05 -6.78
N SER A 356 -5.54 23.79 -7.48
CA SER A 356 -4.38 24.70 -7.48
C SER A 356 -4.68 26.06 -8.09
N GLY A 357 -5.63 26.15 -9.02
CA GLY A 357 -6.12 27.41 -9.59
C GLY A 357 -6.93 28.25 -8.61
N ILE A 358 -7.50 27.64 -7.56
CA ILE A 358 -8.21 28.36 -6.49
C ILE A 358 -7.24 28.73 -5.38
N VAL A 359 -6.42 27.77 -4.93
CA VAL A 359 -5.40 27.94 -3.88
C VAL A 359 -4.09 27.32 -4.36
N LYS A 360 -3.08 28.18 -4.59
CA LYS A 360 -1.78 27.76 -5.11
C LYS A 360 -1.17 26.60 -4.31
N GLY A 361 -0.89 25.49 -5.00
CA GLY A 361 -0.25 24.30 -4.44
C GLY A 361 -1.20 23.31 -3.75
N LEU A 362 -2.52 23.53 -3.81
CA LEU A 362 -3.52 22.61 -3.29
C LEU A 362 -3.70 21.38 -4.21
N THR A 363 -3.87 20.22 -3.58
CA THR A 363 -4.15 18.94 -4.28
C THR A 363 -5.29 18.20 -3.59
N ALA A 364 -5.92 17.27 -4.31
CA ALA A 364 -7.03 16.45 -3.79
C ALA A 364 -6.66 15.70 -2.50
N LYS A 365 -5.40 15.28 -2.35
CA LYS A 365 -4.92 14.54 -1.17
C LYS A 365 -5.04 15.34 0.13
N VAL A 366 -4.91 16.68 0.05
CA VAL A 366 -4.95 17.56 1.24
C VAL A 366 -6.34 17.58 1.87
N PHE A 367 -7.41 17.44 1.07
CA PHE A 367 -8.78 17.40 1.58
C PHE A 367 -9.01 16.27 2.58
N ARG A 368 -8.50 15.06 2.30
CA ARG A 368 -8.68 13.92 3.23
C ARG A 368 -7.99 14.17 4.57
N THR A 369 -6.81 14.80 4.56
CA THR A 369 -6.11 15.20 5.78
C THR A 369 -6.91 16.26 6.54
N TYR A 370 -7.37 17.31 5.84
CA TYR A 370 -8.18 18.37 6.44
C TYR A 370 -9.51 17.86 7.02
N LEU A 371 -10.29 17.08 6.26
CA LEU A 371 -11.60 16.59 6.68
C LEU A 371 -11.48 15.67 7.90
N ALA A 372 -10.53 14.73 7.90
CA ALA A 372 -10.29 13.88 9.08
C ALA A 372 -9.88 14.72 10.31
N THR A 373 -8.96 15.68 10.15
CA THR A 373 -8.57 16.58 11.24
C THR A 373 -9.73 17.45 11.72
N ALA A 374 -10.61 17.91 10.82
CA ALA A 374 -11.77 18.72 11.15
C ALA A 374 -12.81 17.92 11.95
N VAL A 375 -13.05 16.64 11.61
CA VAL A 375 -13.92 15.73 12.38
C VAL A 375 -13.39 15.55 13.80
N VAL A 376 -12.10 15.18 13.95
CA VAL A 376 -11.47 15.04 15.27
C VAL A 376 -11.59 16.33 16.08
N LYS A 377 -11.24 17.48 15.48
CA LYS A 377 -11.31 18.78 16.14
C LYS A 377 -12.74 19.12 16.59
N LYS A 378 -13.73 18.93 15.71
CA LYS A 378 -15.15 19.21 16.01
C LYS A 378 -15.65 18.33 17.16
N TYR A 379 -15.33 17.04 17.14
CA TYR A 379 -15.70 16.12 18.21
C TYR A 379 -15.10 16.56 19.55
N LEU A 380 -13.79 16.84 19.58
CA LEU A 380 -13.09 17.21 20.82
C LEU A 380 -13.58 18.56 21.37
N LEU A 381 -13.87 19.55 20.51
CA LEU A 381 -14.47 20.82 20.94
C LEU A 381 -15.87 20.64 21.52
N LYS A 382 -16.67 19.71 21.00
CA LYS A 382 -18.00 19.40 21.54
C LYS A 382 -17.94 18.71 22.90
N HIS A 383 -16.82 18.04 23.21
CA HIS A 383 -16.60 17.28 24.43
C HIS A 383 -15.39 17.82 25.22
N ASP A 384 -15.24 19.14 25.27
CA ASP A 384 -14.10 19.82 25.92
C ASP A 384 -14.28 19.99 27.44
N ASN A 385 -15.42 19.53 27.98
CA ASN A 385 -15.74 19.49 29.41
C ASN A 385 -14.95 18.40 30.18
N ILE A 386 -13.62 18.41 30.03
CA ILE A 386 -12.70 17.40 30.56
C ILE A 386 -12.07 17.77 31.91
N LYS A 387 -12.40 18.94 32.46
CA LYS A 387 -11.90 19.36 33.77
C LYS A 387 -12.50 18.45 34.86
N GLY A 388 -11.65 17.91 35.73
CA GLY A 388 -12.06 16.94 36.76
C GLY A 388 -12.27 15.51 36.27
N LYS A 389 -12.11 15.24 34.96
CA LYS A 389 -12.21 13.90 34.38
C LYS A 389 -10.93 13.09 34.58
N THR A 390 -11.11 11.79 34.78
CA THR A 390 -10.01 10.82 34.90
C THR A 390 -9.22 10.69 33.59
N PRO A 391 -7.97 10.19 33.62
CA PRO A 391 -7.22 9.90 32.39
C PRO A 391 -7.95 8.95 31.43
N ASN A 392 -8.71 7.98 31.94
CA ASN A 392 -9.45 7.02 31.13
C ASN A 392 -10.65 7.66 30.40
N GLU A 393 -11.38 8.57 31.06
CA GLU A 393 -12.45 9.33 30.41
C GLU A 393 -11.91 10.23 29.30
N LYS A 394 -10.74 10.87 29.52
CA LYS A 394 -10.07 11.66 28.46
C LYS A 394 -9.65 10.77 27.28
N LEU A 395 -9.08 9.60 27.57
CA LEU A 395 -8.70 8.63 26.54
C LEU A 395 -9.91 8.08 25.77
N TYR A 396 -11.05 7.91 26.44
CA TYR A 396 -12.31 7.52 25.80
C TYR A 396 -12.74 8.53 24.73
N HIS A 397 -12.79 9.83 25.05
CA HIS A 397 -13.12 10.86 24.06
C HIS A 397 -12.08 10.95 22.93
N ALA A 398 -10.79 10.80 23.23
CA ALA A 398 -9.77 10.75 22.18
C ALA A 398 -9.97 9.55 21.23
N LYS A 399 -10.35 8.38 21.75
CA LYS A 399 -10.66 7.19 20.95
C LYS A 399 -11.91 7.39 20.10
N LEU A 400 -12.97 7.99 20.65
CA LEU A 400 -14.19 8.26 19.89
C LEU A 400 -13.97 9.30 18.79
N ALA A 401 -13.20 10.36 19.06
CA ALA A 401 -12.82 11.33 18.03
C ALA A 401 -12.09 10.67 16.85
N ASN A 402 -11.17 9.75 17.16
CA ASN A 402 -10.46 8.97 16.14
C ASN A 402 -11.39 8.01 15.39
N LEU A 403 -12.34 7.39 16.09
CA LEU A 403 -13.31 6.47 15.48
C LEU A 403 -14.26 7.21 14.53
N GLU A 404 -14.70 8.41 14.85
CA GLU A 404 -15.58 9.21 13.98
C GLU A 404 -14.86 9.69 12.70
N ALA A 405 -13.54 9.91 12.78
CA ALA A 405 -12.73 10.32 11.63
C ALA A 405 -12.27 9.15 10.74
N ALA A 406 -12.31 7.92 11.25
CA ALA A 406 -11.90 6.70 10.56
C ALA A 406 -13.03 6.15 9.68
#